data_AF-A0A495FGE9-F1
#
_entry.id   AF-A0A495FGE9-F1
#
_cell.length_a   1.000
_cell.length_b   1.000
_cell.length_c   1.000
_cell.angle_alpha   90.00
_cell.angle_beta   90.00
_cell.angle_gamma   90.00
#
_symmetry.space_group_name_H-M   'P 1'
#
loop_
_entity.id
_entity.type
_entity.pdbx_description
1 polymer ?
#
loop_
_entity_poly.entity_id
_entity_poly.type
_entity_poly.pdbx_seq_one_letter_code
_entity_poly.pdbx_strand_id
1 'polypeptide(L)'
;MDHMEALQVCTMTHSFRKTSRGFTLLELLVALAVTSAVVALMFAGVGVIGRSEERNQRVIERSERMLVVSQWLGRKFDTLRLLSRRDENIFVNFFSGNAAGAIWVAPLPERGDAGGLYVFRMSPLRHADGRVDLSVEAVPYDGALMALDWGKALRETLLSDVRTLQWHYQDGLTGQWTQQWDSAKAQYPARIRVEIADARGDWPPLVFPLARAR
;
A
#
# COMPACT_ATOMS: atom_id res chain seq x y z
N MET A 1 -32.63 53.72 95.41
CA MET A 1 -31.37 53.80 94.67
C MET A 1 -30.52 52.63 95.13
N ASP A 2 -30.85 51.41 94.72
CA ASP A 2 -30.74 50.80 93.38
C ASP A 2 -29.46 50.01 93.23
N HIS A 3 -29.53 49.00 92.36
CA HIS A 3 -28.50 48.02 91.95
C HIS A 3 -28.49 46.79 92.86
N MET A 4 -29.16 45.66 92.55
CA MET A 4 -29.22 44.83 91.33
C MET A 4 -27.85 44.31 90.89
N GLU A 5 -27.49 43.10 91.36
CA GLU A 5 -26.62 42.16 90.66
C GLU A 5 -27.14 40.74 90.95
N ALA A 6 -27.89 40.13 90.03
CA ALA A 6 -27.40 39.42 88.84
C ALA A 6 -26.80 38.05 89.19
N LEU A 7 -27.69 37.06 89.16
CA LEU A 7 -27.38 35.63 89.17
C LEU A 7 -26.44 35.30 88.00
N GLN A 8 -25.29 34.75 88.34
CA GLN A 8 -24.23 34.37 87.41
C GLN A 8 -24.68 33.14 86.59
N VAL A 9 -25.00 33.36 85.31
CA VAL A 9 -25.35 32.31 84.35
C VAL A 9 -24.08 31.52 84.00
N CYS A 10 -24.06 30.24 84.36
CA CYS A 10 -23.03 29.29 83.97
C CYS A 10 -23.12 29.05 82.45
N THR A 11 -22.15 29.57 81.69
CA THR A 11 -22.04 29.31 80.24
C THR A 11 -21.23 28.02 80.06
N MET A 12 -21.91 26.90 79.75
CA MET A 12 -21.21 25.69 79.31
C MET A 12 -20.69 25.89 77.89
N THR A 13 -19.39 26.05 77.76
CA THR A 13 -18.67 25.97 76.48
C THR A 13 -18.59 24.50 76.06
N HIS A 14 -19.38 24.10 75.07
CA HIS A 14 -19.29 22.77 74.47
C HIS A 14 -18.02 22.69 73.62
N SER A 15 -16.95 22.12 74.18
CA SER A 15 -15.75 21.74 73.44
C SER A 15 -16.11 20.61 72.46
N PHE A 16 -16.12 20.91 71.15
CA PHE A 16 -16.10 19.86 70.13
C PHE A 16 -14.74 19.17 70.17
N ARG A 17 -14.65 18.05 70.90
CA ARG A 17 -13.55 17.11 70.77
C ARG A 17 -13.51 16.61 69.32
N LYS A 18 -12.54 17.08 68.54
CA LYS A 18 -12.09 16.37 67.33
C LYS A 18 -11.65 14.98 67.78
N THR A 19 -12.45 13.97 67.49
CA THR A 19 -12.02 12.58 67.57
C THR A 19 -11.01 12.39 66.45
N SER A 20 -9.72 12.35 66.80
CA SER A 20 -8.69 11.83 65.92
C SER A 20 -8.99 10.35 65.72
N ARG A 21 -9.80 10.04 64.70
CA ARG A 21 -9.97 8.66 64.21
C ARG A 21 -8.63 8.27 63.61
N GLY A 22 -7.83 7.56 64.40
CA GLY A 22 -6.61 6.93 63.92
C GLY A 22 -6.95 6.05 62.73
N PHE A 23 -6.14 6.19 61.68
CA PHE A 23 -6.26 5.47 60.43
C PHE A 23 -6.44 3.97 60.71
N THR A 24 -7.58 3.40 60.37
CA THR A 24 -7.80 1.96 60.61
C THR A 24 -7.00 1.16 59.59
N LEU A 25 -6.47 0.01 60.00
CA LEU A 25 -5.79 -0.92 59.08
C LEU A 25 -6.68 -1.25 57.87
N LEU A 26 -7.99 -1.34 58.10
CA LEU A 26 -9.01 -1.57 57.08
C LEU A 26 -9.04 -0.45 56.02
N GLU A 27 -8.91 0.81 56.43
CA GLU A 27 -8.95 1.97 55.53
C GLU A 27 -7.70 2.03 54.64
N LEU A 28 -6.53 1.66 55.18
CA LEU A 28 -5.30 1.51 54.38
C LEU A 28 -5.41 0.34 53.38
N LEU A 29 -6.02 -0.78 53.78
CA LEU A 29 -6.23 -1.94 52.91
C LEU A 29 -7.23 -1.64 51.79
N VAL A 30 -8.32 -0.93 52.09
CA VAL A 30 -9.31 -0.49 51.09
C VAL A 30 -8.69 0.53 50.14
N ALA A 31 -7.93 1.50 50.64
CA ALA A 31 -7.23 2.47 49.80
C ALA A 31 -6.26 1.76 48.84
N LEU A 32 -5.46 0.81 49.34
CA LEU A 32 -4.51 0.04 48.51
C LEU A 32 -5.22 -0.84 47.47
N ALA A 33 -6.34 -1.47 47.82
CA ALA A 33 -7.15 -2.25 46.90
C ALA A 33 -7.76 -1.38 45.78
N VAL A 34 -8.28 -0.20 46.12
CA VAL A 34 -8.82 0.75 45.14
C VAL A 34 -7.70 1.31 44.26
N THR A 35 -6.56 1.71 44.83
CA THR A 35 -5.41 2.20 44.05
C THR A 35 -4.88 1.14 43.10
N SER A 36 -4.72 -0.11 43.54
CA SER A 36 -4.27 -1.21 42.67
C SER A 36 -5.29 -1.53 41.57
N ALA A 37 -6.59 -1.49 41.86
CA ALA A 37 -7.63 -1.65 40.85
C ALA A 37 -7.62 -0.52 39.80
N VAL A 38 -7.45 0.73 40.22
CA VAL A 38 -7.34 1.89 39.32
C VAL A 38 -6.09 1.79 38.44
N VAL A 39 -4.94 1.43 39.03
CA VAL A 39 -3.70 1.22 38.28
C VAL A 39 -3.87 0.07 37.27
N ALA A 40 -4.49 -1.05 37.67
CA ALA A 40 -4.77 -2.17 36.77
C ALA A 40 -5.70 -1.77 35.61
N LEU A 41 -6.72 -0.94 35.86
CA LEU A 41 -7.61 -0.40 34.83
C LEU A 41 -6.89 0.55 33.87
N MET A 42 -5.99 1.40 34.38
CA MET A 42 -5.15 2.26 33.54
C MET A 42 -4.25 1.45 32.61
N PHE A 43 -3.65 0.36 33.11
CA PHE A 43 -2.82 -0.54 32.29
C PHE A 43 -3.64 -1.45 31.35
N ALA A 44 -4.87 -1.82 31.72
CA ALA A 44 -5.78 -2.58 30.85
C ALA A 44 -6.15 -1.79 29.59
N GLY A 45 -6.23 -0.45 29.67
CA GLY A 45 -6.44 0.42 28.51
C GLY A 45 -5.29 0.37 27.49
N VAL A 46 -4.06 0.15 27.95
CA VAL A 46 -2.87 0.05 27.08
C VAL A 46 -2.87 -1.27 26.29
N GLY A 47 -3.39 -2.36 26.87
CA GLY A 47 -3.43 -3.70 26.24
C GLY A 47 -4.47 -3.87 25.13
N VAL A 48 -5.47 -2.98 25.03
CA VAL A 48 -6.53 -3.07 24.00
C VAL A 48 -6.06 -2.55 22.63
N ILE A 49 -4.95 -1.80 22.58
CA ILE A 49 -4.38 -1.24 21.35
C ILE A 49 -3.64 -2.31 20.50
N GLY A 50 -3.09 -3.35 21.14
CA GLY A 50 -2.25 -4.35 20.46
C GLY A 50 -2.98 -5.36 19.55
N ARG A 51 -4.31 -5.47 19.61
CA ARG A 51 -5.08 -6.34 18.69
C ARG A 51 -5.60 -5.62 17.45
N SER A 52 -5.54 -4.28 17.43
CA SER A 52 -5.90 -3.44 16.27
C SER A 52 -4.69 -3.11 15.40
N GLU A 53 -3.48 -3.09 15.98
CA GLU A 53 -2.25 -2.73 15.28
C GLU A 53 -1.86 -3.72 14.16
N GLU A 54 -1.89 -5.03 14.37
CA GLU A 54 -1.47 -5.97 13.32
C GLU A 54 -2.40 -6.00 12.10
N ARG A 55 -3.72 -5.86 12.31
CA ARG A 55 -4.68 -5.77 11.20
C ARG A 55 -4.55 -4.44 10.46
N ASN A 56 -4.35 -3.35 11.19
CA ASN A 56 -4.24 -2.01 10.61
C ASN A 56 -2.90 -1.86 9.85
N GLN A 57 -1.80 -2.31 10.42
CA GLN A 57 -0.47 -2.29 9.78
C GLN A 57 -0.45 -3.09 8.48
N ARG A 58 -1.01 -4.31 8.48
CA ARG A 58 -1.09 -5.14 7.26
C ARG A 58 -1.98 -4.55 6.17
N VAL A 59 -2.99 -3.75 6.52
CA VAL A 59 -3.85 -3.07 5.54
C VAL A 59 -3.12 -1.88 4.94
N ILE A 60 -2.42 -1.09 5.76
CA ILE A 60 -1.58 0.03 5.32
C ILE A 60 -0.54 -0.47 4.31
N GLU A 61 0.18 -1.55 4.64
CA GLU A 61 1.15 -2.16 3.73
C GLU A 61 0.54 -2.66 2.39
N ARG A 62 -0.72 -3.09 2.38
CA ARG A 62 -1.41 -3.50 1.13
C ARG A 62 -1.62 -2.30 0.22
N SER A 63 -2.19 -1.25 0.81
CA SER A 63 -2.58 -0.04 0.10
C SER A 63 -1.35 0.69 -0.42
N GLU A 64 -0.27 0.71 0.36
CA GLU A 64 1.04 1.22 -0.06
C GLU A 64 1.57 0.42 -1.27
N ARG A 65 1.54 -0.92 -1.22
CA ARG A 65 1.94 -1.73 -2.38
C ARG A 65 1.09 -1.46 -3.62
N MET A 66 -0.23 -1.40 -3.48
CA MET A 66 -1.15 -1.05 -4.58
C MET A 66 -0.81 0.32 -5.17
N LEU A 67 -0.52 1.30 -4.31
CA LEU A 67 -0.17 2.66 -4.72
C LEU A 67 1.18 2.69 -5.45
N VAL A 68 2.20 2.02 -4.91
CA VAL A 68 3.54 1.98 -5.53
C VAL A 68 3.49 1.31 -6.90
N VAL A 69 2.81 0.17 -7.02
CA VAL A 69 2.66 -0.56 -8.30
C VAL A 69 1.90 0.28 -9.32
N SER A 70 0.77 0.89 -8.92
CA SER A 70 -0.04 1.72 -9.82
C SER A 70 0.72 2.97 -10.29
N GLN A 71 1.44 3.65 -9.39
CA GLN A 71 2.26 4.81 -9.75
C GLN A 71 3.44 4.44 -10.65
N TRP A 72 4.10 3.31 -10.39
CA TRP A 72 5.20 2.83 -11.23
C TRP A 72 4.72 2.54 -12.65
N LEU A 73 3.62 1.79 -12.79
CA LEU A 73 2.98 1.50 -14.08
C LEU A 73 2.57 2.79 -14.80
N GLY A 74 1.91 3.70 -14.08
CA GLY A 74 1.49 5.00 -14.62
C GLY A 74 2.65 5.80 -15.19
N ARG A 75 3.77 5.93 -14.45
CA ARG A 75 4.97 6.63 -14.93
C ARG A 75 5.60 5.95 -16.15
N LYS A 76 5.67 4.62 -16.17
CA LYS A 76 6.25 3.87 -17.30
C LYS A 76 5.39 3.95 -18.57
N PHE A 77 4.07 3.98 -18.44
CA PHE A 77 3.18 4.17 -19.58
C PHE A 77 3.13 5.62 -20.07
N ASP A 78 3.21 6.60 -19.17
CA ASP A 78 3.26 8.03 -19.53
C ASP A 78 4.52 8.36 -20.35
N THR A 79 5.65 7.74 -19.97
CA THR A 79 6.94 7.93 -20.65
C THR A 79 7.20 6.92 -21.77
N LEU A 80 6.21 6.14 -22.18
CA LEU A 80 6.35 5.17 -23.26
C LEU A 80 6.80 5.82 -24.58
N ARG A 81 7.59 5.08 -25.37
CA ARG A 81 8.03 5.47 -26.71
C ARG A 81 7.44 4.54 -27.77
N LEU A 82 6.88 5.16 -28.81
CA LEU A 82 6.37 4.45 -29.97
C LEU A 82 7.54 4.16 -30.90
N LEU A 83 8.06 2.94 -30.81
CA LEU A 83 9.18 2.49 -31.61
C LEU A 83 8.84 1.18 -32.27
N SER A 84 9.47 0.96 -33.42
CA SER A 84 9.35 -0.27 -34.18
C SER A 84 10.67 -1.03 -34.14
N ARG A 85 10.57 -2.34 -34.28
CA ARG A 85 11.68 -3.28 -34.42
C ARG A 85 11.53 -4.04 -35.72
N ARG A 86 12.64 -4.52 -36.25
CA ARG A 86 12.61 -5.52 -37.30
C ARG A 86 12.26 -6.87 -36.67
N ASP A 87 11.26 -7.52 -37.24
CA ASP A 87 10.91 -8.90 -36.95
C ASP A 87 10.96 -9.65 -38.28
N GLU A 88 11.94 -10.52 -38.43
CA GLU A 88 12.31 -11.15 -39.71
C GLU A 88 12.50 -10.12 -40.85
N ASN A 89 11.54 -10.06 -41.78
CA ASN A 89 11.56 -9.19 -42.97
C ASN A 89 10.61 -7.99 -42.87
N ILE A 90 9.88 -7.84 -41.77
CA ILE A 90 8.91 -6.74 -41.58
C ILE A 90 9.29 -5.88 -40.37
N PHE A 91 8.81 -4.64 -40.36
CA PHE A 91 8.88 -3.80 -39.18
C PHE A 91 7.57 -3.90 -38.41
N VAL A 92 7.67 -4.23 -37.13
CA VAL A 92 6.53 -4.33 -36.20
C VAL A 92 6.78 -3.41 -35.02
N ASN A 93 5.73 -3.07 -34.28
CA ASN A 93 5.87 -2.28 -33.07
C ASN A 93 6.58 -3.08 -31.97
N PHE A 94 7.41 -2.39 -31.18
CA PHE A 94 7.91 -2.97 -29.93
C PHE A 94 6.78 -3.29 -28.96
N PHE A 95 5.71 -2.50 -29.01
CA PHE A 95 4.56 -2.75 -28.19
C PHE A 95 3.80 -3.98 -28.65
N SER A 96 3.68 -4.94 -27.74
CA SER A 96 2.80 -6.09 -27.90
C SER A 96 2.28 -6.53 -26.54
N GLY A 97 1.16 -7.25 -26.54
CA GLY A 97 0.49 -7.64 -25.33
C GLY A 97 -0.35 -8.89 -25.48
N ASN A 98 -0.47 -9.64 -24.40
CA ASN A 98 -1.38 -10.77 -24.25
C ASN A 98 -2.04 -10.71 -22.86
N ALA A 99 -2.93 -11.65 -22.54
CA ALA A 99 -3.67 -11.66 -21.28
C ALA A 99 -2.76 -11.64 -20.02
N ALA A 100 -1.51 -12.09 -20.12
CA ALA A 100 -0.59 -12.22 -19.00
C ALA A 100 0.39 -11.04 -18.86
N GLY A 101 0.57 -10.20 -19.89
CA GLY A 101 1.60 -9.18 -19.85
C GLY A 101 1.80 -8.42 -21.15
N ALA A 102 2.70 -7.43 -21.09
CA ALA A 102 3.01 -6.55 -22.20
C ALA A 102 4.52 -6.36 -22.37
N ILE A 103 4.92 -6.02 -23.59
CA ILE A 103 6.26 -5.55 -23.95
C ILE A 103 6.12 -4.12 -24.46
N TRP A 104 7.02 -3.21 -24.06
CA TRP A 104 7.03 -1.83 -24.56
C TRP A 104 8.39 -1.17 -24.36
N VAL A 105 8.59 0.01 -24.94
CA VAL A 105 9.82 0.81 -24.74
C VAL A 105 9.53 2.02 -23.86
N ALA A 106 10.37 2.25 -22.85
CA ALA A 106 10.31 3.45 -22.02
C ALA A 106 11.70 3.81 -21.45
N PRO A 107 11.90 5.05 -20.98
CA PRO A 107 13.10 5.43 -20.24
C PRO A 107 13.22 4.73 -18.87
N LEU A 108 14.46 4.50 -18.43
CA LEU A 108 14.78 4.09 -17.06
C LEU A 108 15.73 5.11 -16.41
N PRO A 109 15.21 6.23 -15.88
CA PRO A 109 16.04 7.34 -15.35
C PRO A 109 16.76 7.00 -14.04
N GLU A 110 16.27 6.01 -13.29
CA GLU A 110 16.75 5.62 -11.96
C GLU A 110 18.19 5.05 -11.94
N ARG A 111 18.87 4.92 -13.10
CA ARG A 111 20.22 4.34 -13.23
C ARG A 111 21.32 5.24 -13.83
N GLY A 112 21.15 6.56 -13.87
CA GLY A 112 22.25 7.50 -14.17
C GLY A 112 22.55 7.74 -15.67
N ASP A 113 23.62 8.52 -15.90
CA ASP A 113 23.82 9.70 -16.79
C ASP A 113 23.28 9.76 -18.24
N ALA A 114 22.62 8.73 -18.78
CA ALA A 114 21.99 8.83 -20.09
C ALA A 114 20.47 8.59 -20.11
N GLY A 115 19.88 8.09 -19.02
CA GLY A 115 18.43 7.84 -18.95
C GLY A 115 17.90 7.06 -20.17
N GLY A 116 18.73 6.12 -20.66
CA GLY A 116 18.54 5.45 -21.94
C GLY A 116 17.19 4.74 -22.03
N LEU A 117 16.79 4.44 -23.27
CA LEU A 117 15.59 3.65 -23.50
C LEU A 117 15.84 2.19 -23.13
N TYR A 118 14.83 1.55 -22.57
CA TYR A 118 14.83 0.12 -22.27
C TYR A 118 13.58 -0.50 -22.86
N VAL A 119 13.71 -1.74 -23.30
CA VAL A 119 12.57 -2.57 -23.63
C VAL A 119 12.18 -3.33 -22.38
N PHE A 120 10.98 -3.01 -21.90
CA PHE A 120 10.36 -3.63 -20.75
C PHE A 120 9.52 -4.81 -21.18
N ARG A 121 9.53 -5.87 -20.37
CA ARG A 121 8.55 -6.96 -20.41
C ARG A 121 7.99 -7.16 -19.03
N MET A 122 6.67 -7.13 -18.92
CA MET A 122 5.98 -7.60 -17.74
C MET A 122 5.38 -8.96 -18.01
N SER A 123 5.60 -9.89 -17.09
CA SER A 123 5.08 -11.26 -17.22
C SER A 123 4.99 -11.95 -15.85
N PRO A 124 4.12 -12.96 -15.72
CA PRO A 124 4.07 -13.79 -14.53
C PRO A 124 5.34 -14.65 -14.44
N LEU A 125 6.04 -14.56 -13.31
CA LEU A 125 7.14 -15.44 -12.95
C LEU A 125 6.59 -16.58 -12.09
N ARG A 126 6.65 -17.80 -12.61
CA ARG A 126 6.18 -19.01 -11.90
C ARG A 126 7.34 -19.68 -11.18
N HIS A 127 7.13 -19.96 -9.90
CA HIS A 127 8.09 -20.64 -9.04
C HIS A 127 7.80 -22.14 -8.95
N ALA A 128 8.80 -22.93 -8.55
CA ALA A 128 8.68 -24.38 -8.42
C ALA A 128 7.65 -24.82 -7.36
N ASP A 129 7.39 -23.97 -6.37
CA ASP A 129 6.40 -24.19 -5.31
C ASP A 129 4.97 -23.79 -5.72
N GLY A 130 4.76 -23.40 -6.98
CA GLY A 130 3.47 -22.98 -7.52
C GLY A 130 3.10 -21.52 -7.25
N ARG A 131 3.94 -20.75 -6.56
CA ARG A 131 3.75 -19.29 -6.44
C ARG A 131 3.94 -18.60 -7.79
N VAL A 132 3.20 -17.52 -7.97
CA VAL A 132 3.29 -16.66 -9.15
C VAL A 132 3.54 -15.24 -8.70
N ASP A 133 4.61 -14.64 -9.22
CA ASP A 133 4.95 -13.25 -8.99
C ASP A 133 4.75 -12.44 -10.27
N LEU A 134 4.45 -11.15 -10.14
CA LEU A 134 4.52 -10.21 -11.25
C LEU A 134 5.95 -9.72 -11.39
N SER A 135 6.60 -10.09 -12.49
CA SER A 135 7.97 -9.68 -12.80
C SER A 135 8.01 -8.57 -13.83
N VAL A 136 9.01 -7.72 -13.71
CA VAL A 136 9.40 -6.71 -14.70
C VAL A 136 10.82 -7.05 -15.14
N GLU A 137 11.01 -7.13 -16.44
CA GLU A 137 12.32 -7.32 -17.06
C GLU A 137 12.65 -6.15 -17.96
N ALA A 138 13.90 -5.72 -17.99
CA ALA A 138 14.36 -4.59 -18.80
C ALA A 138 15.68 -4.92 -19.50
N VAL A 139 15.72 -4.70 -20.82
CA VAL A 139 16.93 -4.82 -21.65
C VAL A 139 17.23 -3.43 -22.24
N PRO A 140 18.49 -2.95 -22.23
CA PRO A 140 18.85 -1.70 -22.89
C PRO A 140 18.44 -1.72 -24.36
N TYR A 141 17.78 -0.65 -24.81
CA TYR A 141 17.43 -0.50 -26.21
C TYR A 141 18.66 -0.12 -27.04
N ASP A 142 18.95 -0.91 -28.08
CA ASP A 142 20.11 -0.72 -28.97
C ASP A 142 19.69 -0.57 -30.45
N GLY A 143 18.53 0.03 -30.69
CA GLY A 143 18.02 0.28 -32.04
C GLY A 143 17.03 -0.77 -32.55
N ALA A 144 16.50 -0.52 -33.74
CA ALA A 144 15.41 -1.33 -34.33
C ALA A 144 15.83 -2.74 -34.76
N LEU A 145 17.14 -3.00 -34.91
CA LEU A 145 17.69 -4.30 -35.32
C LEU A 145 18.17 -5.16 -34.15
N MET A 146 17.98 -4.70 -32.91
CA MET A 146 18.49 -5.39 -31.74
C MET A 146 17.83 -6.77 -31.56
N ALA A 147 18.58 -7.71 -30.99
CA ALA A 147 18.05 -9.00 -30.55
C ALA A 147 17.58 -8.89 -29.09
N LEU A 148 16.37 -9.37 -28.81
CA LEU A 148 15.84 -9.42 -27.44
C LEU A 148 16.36 -10.66 -26.69
N ASP A 149 17.46 -10.48 -25.97
CA ASP A 149 18.01 -11.50 -25.07
C ASP A 149 17.54 -11.26 -23.63
N TRP A 150 16.43 -11.92 -23.28
CA TRP A 150 15.87 -11.83 -21.93
C TRP A 150 16.71 -12.56 -20.87
N GLY A 151 17.68 -13.38 -21.26
CA GLY A 151 18.61 -14.02 -20.32
C GLY A 151 19.56 -13.03 -19.65
N LYS A 152 19.78 -11.86 -20.28
CA LYS A 152 20.60 -10.76 -19.78
C LYS A 152 19.79 -9.59 -19.24
N ALA A 153 18.46 -9.73 -19.20
CA ALA A 153 17.60 -8.67 -18.72
C ALA A 153 17.82 -8.40 -17.23
N LEU A 154 17.76 -7.13 -16.85
CA LEU A 154 17.54 -6.75 -15.47
C LEU A 154 16.17 -7.28 -15.07
N ARG A 155 16.06 -8.02 -13.97
CA ARG A 155 14.80 -8.57 -13.50
C ARG A 155 14.50 -8.09 -12.09
N GLU A 156 13.29 -7.62 -11.89
CA GLU A 156 12.76 -7.26 -10.58
C GLU A 156 11.37 -7.85 -10.39
N THR A 157 11.07 -8.23 -9.15
CA THR A 157 9.73 -8.65 -8.74
C THR A 157 8.94 -7.43 -8.28
N LEU A 158 7.89 -7.07 -9.02
CA LEU A 158 7.05 -5.92 -8.72
C LEU A 158 5.98 -6.24 -7.67
N LEU A 159 5.44 -7.46 -7.72
CA LEU A 159 4.45 -7.95 -6.76
C LEU A 159 4.61 -9.45 -6.58
N SER A 160 4.62 -9.92 -5.33
CA SER A 160 4.67 -11.35 -5.01
C SER A 160 3.30 -11.94 -4.75
N ASP A 161 3.17 -13.27 -4.90
CA ASP A 161 1.97 -14.05 -4.57
C ASP A 161 0.68 -13.57 -5.27
N VAL A 162 0.80 -13.31 -6.56
CA VAL A 162 -0.30 -12.91 -7.45
C VAL A 162 -1.20 -14.12 -7.73
N ARG A 163 -2.50 -13.96 -7.43
CA ARG A 163 -3.54 -14.98 -7.69
C ARG A 163 -4.18 -14.81 -9.06
N THR A 164 -4.42 -13.56 -9.46
CA THR A 164 -4.98 -13.21 -10.76
C THR A 164 -4.16 -12.09 -11.37
N LEU A 165 -3.86 -12.21 -12.66
CA LEU A 165 -3.23 -11.18 -13.47
C LEU A 165 -3.87 -11.22 -14.85
N GLN A 166 -4.59 -10.17 -15.22
CA GLN A 166 -5.23 -10.06 -16.52
C GLN A 166 -4.97 -8.68 -17.14
N TRP A 167 -4.47 -8.69 -18.37
CA TRP A 167 -4.19 -7.50 -19.15
C TRP A 167 -5.22 -7.34 -20.25
N HIS A 168 -5.71 -6.12 -20.39
CA HIS A 168 -6.64 -5.74 -21.43
C HIS A 168 -6.18 -4.45 -22.11
N TYR A 169 -6.41 -4.40 -23.41
CA TYR A 169 -5.94 -3.33 -24.29
C TYR A 169 -7.15 -2.76 -25.02
N GLN A 170 -7.36 -1.45 -24.89
CA GLN A 170 -8.45 -0.76 -25.57
C GLN A 170 -8.00 -0.30 -26.94
N ASP A 171 -8.71 -0.71 -27.98
CA ASP A 171 -8.53 -0.18 -29.32
C ASP A 171 -9.07 1.25 -29.41
N GLY A 172 -8.23 2.20 -29.82
CA GLY A 172 -8.59 3.61 -29.88
C GLY A 172 -9.60 3.97 -30.97
N LEU A 173 -9.71 3.15 -32.03
CA LEU A 173 -10.62 3.39 -33.15
C LEU A 173 -12.01 2.81 -32.86
N THR A 174 -12.05 1.61 -32.30
CA THR A 174 -13.31 0.88 -32.08
C THR A 174 -13.84 0.99 -30.65
N GLY A 175 -13.00 1.40 -29.69
CA GLY A 175 -13.32 1.42 -28.26
C GLY A 175 -13.35 0.05 -27.60
N GLN A 176 -13.13 -1.04 -28.36
CA GLN A 176 -13.21 -2.41 -27.89
C GLN A 176 -12.02 -2.80 -27.03
N TRP A 177 -12.29 -3.58 -25.98
CA TRP A 177 -11.25 -4.18 -25.14
C TRP A 177 -10.91 -5.57 -25.64
N THR A 178 -9.61 -5.84 -25.81
CA THR A 178 -9.08 -7.15 -26.18
C THR A 178 -8.00 -7.59 -25.19
N GLN A 179 -7.79 -8.88 -25.07
CA GLN A 179 -6.67 -9.44 -24.29
C GLN A 179 -5.43 -9.71 -25.15
N GLN A 180 -5.51 -9.48 -26.46
CA GLN A 180 -4.38 -9.65 -27.39
C GLN A 180 -4.13 -8.35 -28.15
N TRP A 181 -2.88 -7.88 -28.12
CA TRP A 181 -2.41 -6.76 -28.90
C TRP A 181 -1.18 -7.17 -29.72
N ASP A 182 -1.41 -7.45 -30.99
CA ASP A 182 -0.36 -7.86 -31.93
C ASP A 182 0.59 -6.70 -32.24
N SER A 183 1.91 -6.97 -32.24
CA SER A 183 2.94 -6.02 -32.66
C SER A 183 2.80 -5.59 -34.12
N ALA A 184 2.16 -6.39 -34.97
CA ALA A 184 1.88 -6.03 -36.36
C ALA A 184 0.83 -4.92 -36.50
N LYS A 185 0.03 -4.64 -35.45
CA LYS A 185 -0.88 -3.48 -35.48
C LYS A 185 -0.07 -2.20 -35.52
N ALA A 186 -0.35 -1.35 -36.51
CA ALA A 186 0.30 -0.05 -36.66
C ALA A 186 0.08 0.87 -35.44
N GLN A 187 -1.10 0.78 -34.82
CA GLN A 187 -1.51 1.59 -33.68
C GLN A 187 -1.22 0.93 -32.33
N TYR A 188 -1.03 1.78 -31.33
CA TYR A 188 -0.92 1.40 -29.93
C TYR A 188 -2.32 1.36 -29.31
N PRO A 189 -2.52 0.65 -28.20
CA PRO A 189 -3.80 0.75 -27.51
C PRO A 189 -3.99 2.15 -26.96
N ALA A 190 -5.23 2.62 -26.90
CA ALA A 190 -5.54 3.92 -26.30
C ALA A 190 -5.47 3.86 -24.77
N ARG A 191 -5.81 2.70 -24.19
CA ARG A 191 -5.75 2.44 -22.75
C ARG A 191 -5.30 1.02 -22.47
N ILE A 192 -4.65 0.84 -21.34
CA ILE A 192 -4.34 -0.47 -20.77
C ILE A 192 -5.10 -0.60 -19.46
N ARG A 193 -5.77 -1.73 -19.27
CA ARG A 193 -6.36 -2.12 -17.99
C ARG A 193 -5.63 -3.35 -17.45
N VAL A 194 -5.21 -3.27 -16.20
CA VAL A 194 -4.55 -4.36 -15.50
C VAL A 194 -5.40 -4.74 -14.29
N GLU A 195 -5.81 -5.99 -14.25
CA GLU A 195 -6.57 -6.57 -13.14
C GLU A 195 -5.64 -7.49 -12.37
N ILE A 196 -5.51 -7.23 -11.07
CA ILE A 196 -4.60 -7.92 -10.16
C ILE A 196 -5.42 -8.41 -8.97
N ALA A 197 -5.19 -9.65 -8.55
CA ALA A 197 -5.66 -10.16 -7.26
C ALA A 197 -4.50 -10.75 -6.48
N ASP A 198 -4.47 -10.47 -5.18
CA ASP A 198 -3.54 -11.08 -4.23
C ASP A 198 -4.30 -12.07 -3.31
N ALA A 199 -3.62 -12.63 -2.31
CA ALA A 199 -4.25 -13.55 -1.35
C ALA A 199 -5.43 -12.93 -0.55
N ARG A 200 -5.58 -11.59 -0.56
CA ARG A 200 -6.67 -10.86 0.09
C ARG A 200 -7.77 -10.40 -0.89
N GLY A 201 -7.71 -10.86 -2.14
CA GLY A 201 -8.70 -10.61 -3.17
C GLY A 201 -8.28 -9.55 -4.17
N ASP A 202 -9.27 -9.05 -4.90
CA ASP A 202 -9.06 -8.17 -6.05
C ASP A 202 -8.57 -6.79 -5.62
N TRP A 203 -7.68 -6.24 -6.44
CA TRP A 203 -7.28 -4.84 -6.37
C TRP A 203 -8.30 -3.97 -7.10
N PRO A 204 -8.37 -2.66 -6.81
CA PRO A 204 -9.10 -1.72 -7.64
C PRO A 204 -8.61 -1.81 -9.10
N PRO A 205 -9.50 -1.70 -10.10
CA PRO A 205 -9.10 -1.81 -11.50
C PRO A 205 -8.11 -0.71 -11.86
N LEU A 206 -6.93 -1.10 -12.36
CA LEU A 206 -5.91 -0.16 -12.79
C LEU A 206 -6.11 0.14 -14.28
N VAL A 207 -6.39 1.39 -14.62
CA VAL A 207 -6.61 1.81 -16.02
C VAL A 207 -5.68 2.98 -16.35
N PHE A 208 -4.87 2.80 -17.37
CA PHE A 208 -3.85 3.76 -17.79
C PHE A 208 -4.12 4.25 -19.21
N PRO A 209 -4.28 5.55 -19.44
CA PRO A 209 -4.30 6.11 -20.78
C PRO A 209 -2.89 6.12 -21.37
N LEU A 210 -2.77 5.80 -22.66
CA LEU A 210 -1.52 5.95 -23.40
C LEU A 210 -1.56 7.27 -24.16
N ALA A 211 -0.96 8.31 -23.56
CA ALA A 211 -1.04 9.69 -24.03
C ALA A 211 -0.55 9.91 -25.48
N ARG A 212 0.31 9.02 -25.99
CA ARG A 212 0.89 9.08 -27.35
C ARG A 212 0.23 8.16 -28.38
N ALA A 213 -0.90 7.53 -28.04
CA ALA A 213 -1.71 6.76 -28.98
C ALA A 213 -2.80 7.59 -29.69
N ARG A 214 -2.80 8.92 -29.53
CA ARG A 214 -3.65 9.86 -30.26
C ARG A 214 -2.92 10.46 -31.46
#